data_AF-A0A382GPZ1-F1
#
_entry.id   AF-A0A382GPZ1-F1
#
_cell.length_a   1.000
_cell.length_b   1.000
_cell.length_c   1.000
_cell.angle_alpha   90.00
_cell.angle_beta   90.00
_cell.angle_gamma   90.00
#
_symmetry.space_group_name_H-M   'P 1'
#
loop_
_entity.id
_entity.type
_entity.pdbx_description
1 polymer ?
#
loop_
_entity_poly.entity_id
_entity_poly.type
_entity_poly.pdbx_seq_one_letter_code
_entity_poly.pdbx_strand_id
1 'polypeptide(L)'
;MAAKNLHLEHLEDEIINQGIDGGRGSIFFLQGLRDMLKGRTNDKVNMTVKWDGAPALIVGKHPETNQFFVAKKSLFTKEPKFYTSEQQIKDAKELSGDLETKFLEAFKHLSKLSFKNILQGDLMFTSGDKKKKKIDGVSCVTFQPNTIFYAVDVNSALGKQISAAKFGIVFHTTY
;
A
#
# COMPACT_ATOMS: atom_id res chain seq x y z
N MET A 1 1.01 -31.97 1.74
CA MET A 1 1.71 -30.84 1.10
C MET A 1 0.77 -29.65 1.15
N ALA A 2 1.08 -28.62 1.95
CA ALA A 2 0.23 -27.43 2.01
C ALA A 2 0.27 -26.74 0.64
N ALA A 3 -0.87 -26.71 -0.06
CA ALA A 3 -1.00 -25.99 -1.31
C ALA A 3 -0.65 -24.51 -1.05
N LYS A 4 0.19 -23.94 -1.90
CA LYS A 4 0.56 -22.53 -1.82
C LYS A 4 -0.71 -21.73 -2.15
N ASN A 5 -1.36 -21.14 -1.15
CA ASN A 5 -2.52 -20.28 -1.36
C ASN A 5 -2.09 -19.05 -2.18
N LEU A 6 -2.22 -19.18 -3.51
CA LEU A 6 -1.96 -18.13 -4.49
C LEU A 6 -3.10 -17.11 -4.54
N HIS A 7 -4.25 -17.47 -3.96
CA HIS A 7 -5.43 -16.64 -3.80
C HIS A 7 -5.83 -16.63 -2.33
N LEU A 8 -6.18 -15.45 -1.81
CA LEU A 8 -6.99 -15.35 -0.60
C LEU A 8 -8.40 -15.75 -1.02
N GLU A 9 -8.77 -17.01 -0.77
CA GLU A 9 -10.15 -17.48 -0.99
C GLU A 9 -11.10 -16.71 -0.08
N HIS A 10 -12.32 -16.44 -0.55
CA HIS A 10 -13.33 -15.87 0.33
C HIS A 10 -13.80 -16.94 1.31
N LEU A 11 -14.21 -16.50 2.50
CA LEU A 11 -14.61 -17.40 3.57
C LEU A 11 -15.81 -18.27 3.17
N GLU A 12 -16.71 -17.72 2.34
CA GLU A 12 -17.87 -18.41 1.79
C GLU A 12 -17.51 -19.43 0.71
N ASP A 13 -16.37 -19.28 0.02
CA ASP A 13 -15.96 -20.20 -1.05
C ASP A 13 -15.48 -21.54 -0.48
N GLU A 14 -15.05 -21.56 0.79
CA GLU A 14 -14.60 -22.78 1.47
C GLU A 14 -15.65 -23.90 1.51
N ILE A 15 -16.94 -23.57 1.67
CA ILE A 15 -18.01 -24.60 1.65
C ILE A 15 -18.20 -25.19 0.25
N ILE A 16 -17.95 -24.40 -0.79
CA ILE A 16 -18.05 -24.84 -2.18
C ILE A 16 -16.82 -25.70 -2.53
N ASN A 17 -15.63 -25.25 -2.10
CA ASN A 17 -14.35 -25.88 -2.41
C ASN A 17 -14.10 -27.17 -1.61
N GLN A 18 -14.54 -27.23 -0.36
CA GLN A 18 -14.21 -28.31 0.59
C GLN A 18 -15.46 -28.90 1.27
N GLY A 19 -16.66 -28.58 0.80
CA GLY A 19 -17.91 -29.15 1.29
C GLY A 19 -18.17 -28.85 2.77
N ILE A 20 -18.67 -29.86 3.48
CA ILE A 20 -19.04 -29.74 4.90
C ILE A 20 -17.83 -29.36 5.77
N ASP A 21 -16.64 -29.88 5.46
CA ASP A 21 -15.44 -29.61 6.23
C ASP A 21 -14.94 -28.17 6.03
N GLY A 22 -15.04 -27.64 4.81
CA GLY A 22 -14.81 -26.21 4.54
C GLY A 22 -15.78 -25.30 5.28
N GLY A 23 -17.08 -25.63 5.24
CA GLY A 23 -18.11 -24.89 5.99
C GLY A 23 -17.84 -24.88 7.50
N ARG A 24 -17.40 -26.00 8.08
CA ARG A 24 -16.96 -26.08 9.48
C ARG A 24 -15.70 -25.26 9.73
N GLY A 25 -14.72 -25.32 8.82
CA GLY A 25 -13.50 -24.52 8.87
C GLY A 25 -13.78 -23.02 8.95
N SER A 26 -14.68 -22.52 8.10
CA SER A 26 -15.10 -21.12 8.10
C SER A 26 -15.76 -20.69 9.40
N ILE A 27 -16.62 -21.54 9.99
CA ILE A 27 -17.24 -21.28 11.29
C ILE A 27 -16.18 -21.21 12.40
N PHE A 28 -15.25 -22.17 12.44
CA PHE A 28 -14.18 -22.19 13.45
C PHE A 28 -13.26 -20.97 13.32
N PHE A 29 -12.95 -20.54 12.10
CA PHE A 29 -12.18 -19.33 11.85
C PHE A 29 -12.87 -18.09 12.42
N LEU A 30 -14.17 -17.89 12.16
CA LEU A 30 -14.94 -16.76 12.70
C LEU A 30 -15.07 -16.80 14.22
N GLN A 31 -15.25 -17.98 14.80
CA GLN A 31 -15.28 -18.16 16.25
C GLN A 31 -13.93 -17.83 16.88
N GLY A 32 -12.83 -18.29 16.27
CA GLY A 32 -11.48 -17.95 16.69
C GLY A 32 -11.20 -16.45 16.60
N LEU A 33 -11.61 -15.80 15.50
CA LEU A 33 -11.50 -14.35 15.34
C LEU A 33 -12.28 -13.60 16.44
N ARG A 34 -13.53 -14.02 16.71
CA ARG A 34 -14.38 -13.45 17.78
C ARG A 34 -13.72 -13.59 19.15
N ASP A 35 -13.20 -14.76 19.46
CA ASP A 35 -12.63 -15.04 20.79
C ASP A 35 -11.29 -14.32 20.99
N MET A 36 -10.51 -14.17 19.92
CA MET A 36 -9.31 -13.32 19.88
C MET A 36 -9.65 -11.84 20.12
N LEU A 37 -10.64 -11.29 19.41
CA LEU A 37 -11.06 -9.89 19.59
C LEU A 37 -11.67 -9.63 20.97
N LYS A 38 -12.28 -10.63 21.60
CA LYS A 38 -12.78 -10.57 22.99
C LYS A 38 -11.69 -10.75 24.05
N GLY A 39 -10.43 -10.91 23.64
CA GLY A 39 -9.29 -11.05 24.55
C GLY A 39 -9.27 -12.36 25.34
N ARG A 40 -9.96 -13.41 24.86
CA ARG A 40 -10.08 -14.71 25.56
C ARG A 40 -9.07 -15.76 25.11
N THR A 41 -8.22 -15.46 24.12
CA THR A 41 -7.28 -16.44 23.55
C THR A 41 -5.83 -15.95 23.70
N ASN A 42 -4.95 -16.84 24.16
CA ASN A 42 -3.49 -16.62 24.10
C ASN A 42 -2.89 -16.97 22.72
N ASP A 43 -3.73 -17.46 21.79
CA ASP A 43 -3.29 -17.89 20.46
C ASP A 43 -3.00 -16.71 19.55
N LYS A 44 -1.85 -16.76 18.87
CA LYS A 44 -1.40 -15.74 17.92
C LYS A 44 -2.13 -15.95 16.58
N VAL A 45 -3.13 -15.12 16.30
CA VAL A 45 -3.70 -15.04 14.96
C VAL A 45 -2.78 -14.19 14.09
N ASN A 46 -2.32 -14.74 12.96
CA ASN A 46 -1.53 -14.00 11.98
C ASN A 46 -2.46 -13.07 11.18
N MET A 47 -2.63 -11.84 11.68
CA MET A 47 -3.34 -10.78 10.96
C MET A 47 -2.35 -9.95 10.14
N THR A 48 -2.60 -9.81 8.84
CA THR A 48 -1.84 -8.89 7.99
C THR A 48 -2.66 -7.63 7.77
N VAL A 49 -2.15 -6.49 8.23
CA VAL A 49 -2.76 -5.19 7.98
C VAL A 49 -2.14 -4.60 6.73
N LYS A 50 -2.97 -4.16 5.79
CA LYS A 50 -2.55 -3.42 4.61
C LYS A 50 -2.95 -1.96 4.79
N TRP A 51 -2.09 -1.06 4.34
CA TRP A 51 -2.44 0.35 4.24
C TRP A 51 -3.20 0.54 2.92
N ASP A 52 -4.36 1.19 3.00
CA ASP A 52 -5.12 1.62 1.82
C ASP A 52 -4.48 2.89 1.27
N GLY A 53 -3.60 2.74 0.29
CA GLY A 53 -2.90 3.82 -0.42
C GLY A 53 -3.15 3.77 -1.93
N ALA A 54 -2.91 4.88 -2.63
CA ALA A 54 -2.96 4.95 -4.08
C ALA A 54 -2.21 6.20 -4.62
N PRO A 55 -1.63 6.11 -5.83
CA PRO A 55 -1.51 4.94 -6.68
C PRO A 55 -0.44 3.95 -6.19
N ALA A 56 -0.49 2.72 -6.71
CA ALA A 56 0.60 1.75 -6.57
C ALA A 56 1.80 2.18 -7.44
N LEU A 57 2.98 2.25 -6.83
CA LEU A 57 4.23 2.66 -7.46
C LEU A 57 5.24 1.51 -7.34
N ILE A 58 5.88 1.19 -8.47
CA ILE A 58 7.04 0.30 -8.51
C ILE A 58 8.28 1.16 -8.72
N VAL A 59 9.27 1.03 -7.85
CA VAL A 59 10.48 1.86 -7.88
C VAL A 59 11.71 1.01 -7.63
N GLY A 60 12.83 1.41 -8.20
CA GLY A 60 14.10 0.71 -8.02
C GLY A 60 15.12 1.14 -9.06
N LYS A 61 16.22 0.40 -9.13
CA LYS A 61 17.20 0.54 -10.21
C LYS A 61 16.92 -0.48 -11.30
N HIS A 62 16.96 -0.05 -12.55
CA HIS A 62 16.84 -0.95 -13.68
C HIS A 62 18.03 -1.94 -13.66
N PRO A 63 17.80 -3.27 -13.79
CA PRO A 63 18.85 -4.27 -13.60
C PRO A 63 19.99 -4.14 -14.61
N GLU A 64 19.70 -3.68 -15.83
CA GLU A 64 20.71 -3.55 -16.89
C GLU A 64 21.41 -2.18 -16.90
N THR A 65 20.68 -1.10 -16.67
CA THR A 65 21.19 0.28 -16.85
C THR A 65 21.56 0.94 -15.53
N ASN A 66 21.19 0.34 -14.39
CA ASN A 66 21.32 0.91 -13.04
C ASN A 66 20.65 2.27 -12.83
N GLN A 67 19.83 2.73 -13.80
CA GLN A 67 19.09 3.98 -13.67
C GLN A 67 17.90 3.80 -12.73
N PHE A 68 17.67 4.79 -11.87
CA PHE A 68 16.46 4.81 -11.07
C PHE A 68 15.23 4.96 -11.98
N PHE A 69 14.17 4.21 -11.69
CA PHE A 69 12.90 4.31 -12.40
C PHE A 69 11.72 4.32 -11.44
N VAL A 70 10.61 4.88 -11.94
CA VAL A 70 9.28 4.75 -11.36
C VAL A 70 8.37 4.11 -12.41
N ALA A 71 7.50 3.20 -12.01
CA ALA A 71 6.60 2.48 -12.91
C ALA A 71 5.24 2.21 -12.25
N LYS A 72 4.24 1.94 -13.08
CA LYS A 72 2.95 1.38 -12.66
C LYS A 72 3.07 -0.13 -12.50
N LYS A 73 2.01 -0.77 -12.01
CA LYS A 73 1.85 -2.24 -12.03
C LYS A 73 1.96 -2.85 -13.45
N SER A 74 1.73 -2.05 -14.50
CA SER A 74 1.97 -2.44 -15.90
C SER A 74 3.46 -2.61 -16.25
N LEU A 75 4.38 -2.52 -15.29
CA LEU A 75 5.77 -2.94 -15.52
C LEU A 75 5.86 -4.41 -15.95
N PHE A 76 4.96 -5.26 -15.47
CA PHE A 76 4.99 -6.71 -15.73
C PHE A 76 4.09 -7.15 -16.90
N THR A 77 3.62 -6.21 -17.73
CA THR A 77 2.89 -6.55 -18.96
C THR A 77 3.84 -6.85 -20.11
N LYS A 78 3.30 -7.39 -21.23
CA LYS A 78 4.09 -7.71 -22.43
C LYS A 78 4.96 -6.53 -22.91
N GLU A 79 4.40 -5.33 -22.85
CA GLU A 79 5.13 -4.09 -23.07
C GLU A 79 5.35 -3.41 -21.70
N PRO A 80 6.54 -3.54 -21.10
CA PRO A 80 6.82 -2.97 -19.79
C PRO A 80 6.92 -1.45 -19.89
N LYS A 81 6.21 -0.74 -19.01
CA LYS A 81 6.26 0.72 -18.94
C LYS A 81 6.93 1.17 -17.65
N PHE A 82 8.06 1.85 -17.78
CA PHE A 82 8.80 2.48 -16.70
C PHE A 82 9.36 3.82 -17.16
N TYR A 83 9.58 4.72 -16.22
CA TYR A 83 10.04 6.08 -16.49
C TYR A 83 11.31 6.36 -15.69
N THR A 84 12.38 6.73 -16.38
CA THR A 84 13.71 7.03 -15.79
C THR A 84 14.00 8.52 -15.72
N SER A 85 13.08 9.39 -16.17
CA SER A 85 13.19 10.84 -16.06
C SER A 85 11.84 11.53 -15.86
N GLU A 86 11.86 12.74 -15.32
CA GLU A 86 10.66 13.58 -15.20
C GLU A 86 10.04 13.90 -16.57
N GLN A 87 10.84 14.00 -17.62
CA GLN A 87 10.35 14.27 -18.97
C GLN A 87 9.56 13.08 -19.52
N GLN A 88 10.06 11.86 -19.35
CA GLN A 88 9.33 10.65 -19.73
C GLN A 88 7.99 10.51 -18.99
N ILE A 89 7.92 10.97 -17.73
CA ILE A 89 6.66 11.01 -16.97
C ILE A 89 5.67 11.98 -17.61
N LYS A 90 6.11 13.19 -17.98
CA LYS A 90 5.26 14.23 -18.61
C LYS A 90 4.79 13.86 -20.02
N ASP A 91 5.62 13.13 -20.76
CA ASP A 91 5.30 12.70 -22.14
C ASP A 91 4.36 11.47 -22.18
N ALA A 92 4.19 10.79 -21.05
CA ALA A 92 3.37 9.59 -20.95
C ALA A 92 1.88 9.92 -20.91
N LYS A 93 1.17 9.68 -22.02
CA LYS A 93 -0.27 9.99 -22.16
C LYS A 93 -1.17 9.36 -21.09
N GLU A 94 -0.77 8.21 -20.53
CA GLU A 94 -1.48 7.53 -19.46
C GLU A 94 -1.23 8.10 -18.06
N LEU A 95 -0.27 9.02 -17.92
CA LEU A 95 -0.04 9.81 -16.73
C LEU A 95 -0.56 11.21 -17.02
N SER A 96 -1.71 11.55 -16.44
CA SER A 96 -2.29 12.87 -16.62
C SER A 96 -2.93 13.36 -15.33
N GLY A 97 -3.02 14.69 -15.18
CA GLY A 97 -3.61 15.34 -14.02
C GLY A 97 -2.90 14.98 -12.71
N ASP A 98 -3.69 14.59 -11.71
CA ASP A 98 -3.19 14.23 -10.38
C ASP A 98 -2.22 13.03 -10.41
N LEU A 99 -2.44 12.08 -11.32
CA LEU A 99 -1.59 10.90 -11.44
C LEU A 99 -0.19 11.27 -11.93
N GLU A 100 -0.07 12.16 -12.92
CA GLU A 100 1.22 12.68 -13.39
C GLU A 100 1.96 13.40 -12.25
N THR A 101 1.26 14.26 -11.53
CA THR A 101 1.82 15.02 -10.39
C THR A 101 2.39 14.08 -9.32
N LYS A 102 1.66 13.02 -8.98
CA LYS A 102 2.11 12.00 -8.03
C LYS A 102 3.33 11.23 -8.52
N PHE A 103 3.41 10.91 -9.81
CA PHE A 103 4.59 10.26 -10.41
C PHE A 103 5.82 11.17 -10.40
N LEU A 104 5.64 12.47 -10.69
CA LEU A 104 6.72 13.45 -10.62
C LEU A 104 7.24 13.61 -9.19
N GLU A 105 6.35 13.74 -8.21
CA GLU A 105 6.75 13.83 -6.79
C GLU A 105 7.42 12.54 -6.32
N ALA A 106 6.92 11.36 -6.73
CA ALA A 106 7.58 10.08 -6.47
C ALA A 106 8.99 10.05 -7.07
N PHE A 107 9.16 10.42 -8.34
CA PHE A 107 10.47 10.44 -8.98
C PHE A 107 11.44 11.38 -8.26
N LYS A 108 11.02 12.62 -8.01
CA LYS A 108 11.81 13.67 -7.34
C LYS A 108 12.25 13.30 -5.92
N HIS A 109 11.40 12.59 -5.17
CA HIS A 109 11.70 12.22 -3.78
C HIS A 109 12.43 10.89 -3.68
N LEU A 110 11.98 9.87 -4.41
CA LEU A 110 12.51 8.52 -4.31
C LEU A 110 13.83 8.36 -5.05
N SER A 111 14.08 9.07 -6.17
CA SER A 111 15.37 9.01 -6.88
C SER A 111 16.59 9.36 -6.03
N LYS A 112 16.39 10.07 -4.92
CA LYS A 112 17.43 10.46 -3.96
C LYS A 112 17.78 9.35 -2.97
N LEU A 113 16.98 8.29 -2.92
CA LEU A 113 17.16 7.15 -2.03
C LEU A 113 17.99 6.06 -2.72
N SER A 114 18.64 5.23 -1.89
CA SER A 114 19.38 4.07 -2.37
C SER A 114 18.50 2.83 -2.38
N PHE A 115 18.31 2.24 -3.55
CA PHE A 115 17.58 0.98 -3.73
C PHE A 115 18.54 -0.17 -4.04
N LYS A 116 18.39 -1.27 -3.30
CA LYS A 116 19.05 -2.56 -3.58
C LYS A 116 18.17 -3.49 -4.40
N ASN A 117 16.87 -3.48 -4.10
CA ASN A 117 15.85 -4.31 -4.74
C ASN A 117 14.81 -3.41 -5.42
N ILE A 118 14.02 -4.00 -6.30
CA ILE A 118 12.85 -3.32 -6.86
C ILE A 118 11.71 -3.47 -5.84
N LEU A 119 11.06 -2.37 -5.48
CA LEU A 119 10.02 -2.34 -4.47
C LEU A 119 8.70 -1.90 -5.09
N GLN A 120 7.60 -2.52 -4.68
CA GLN A 120 6.27 -1.99 -4.90
C GLN A 120 5.69 -1.50 -3.57
N GLY A 121 5.09 -0.32 -3.62
CA GLY A 121 4.37 0.26 -2.50
C GLY A 121 3.21 1.13 -2.95
N ASP A 122 2.36 1.47 -2.00
CA ASP A 122 1.20 2.34 -2.22
C ASP A 122 1.45 3.73 -1.64
N LEU A 123 1.20 4.76 -2.46
CA LEU A 123 1.35 6.15 -2.04
C LEU A 123 0.28 6.50 -1.00
N MET A 124 0.72 7.07 0.12
CA MET A 124 -0.18 7.51 1.21
C MET A 124 -0.48 9.00 1.15
N PHE A 125 0.51 9.83 0.81
CA PHE A 125 0.33 11.27 0.65
C PHE A 125 1.52 11.92 -0.04
N THR A 126 1.25 13.01 -0.76
CA THR A 126 2.19 14.08 -1.06
C THR A 126 1.94 15.27 -0.14
N SER A 127 2.75 16.32 -0.25
CA SER A 127 2.57 17.53 0.58
C SER A 127 1.21 18.19 0.36
N GLY A 128 0.65 18.12 -0.86
CA GLY A 128 -0.65 18.70 -1.21
C GLY A 128 -1.86 17.94 -0.65
N ASP A 129 -1.69 16.66 -0.31
CA ASP A 129 -2.79 15.80 0.15
C ASP A 129 -3.10 15.98 1.64
N LYS A 130 -2.13 16.45 2.41
CA LYS A 130 -2.25 16.58 3.87
C LYS A 130 -3.07 17.80 4.26
N LYS A 131 -4.03 17.60 5.16
CA LYS A 131 -4.86 18.66 5.75
C LYS A 131 -4.76 18.62 7.27
N LYS A 132 -5.01 19.74 7.93
CA LYS A 132 -5.23 19.79 9.38
C LYS A 132 -6.72 19.90 9.65
N LYS A 133 -7.27 18.98 10.44
CA LYS A 133 -8.69 18.97 10.82
C LYS A 133 -8.83 18.64 12.30
N LYS A 134 -9.77 19.28 12.99
CA LYS A 134 -10.16 18.92 14.35
C LYS A 134 -11.24 17.84 14.29
N ILE A 135 -11.00 16.69 14.90
CA ILE A 135 -11.93 15.56 14.97
C ILE A 135 -12.10 15.22 16.45
N ASP A 136 -13.33 15.28 16.95
CA ASP A 136 -13.67 15.01 18.36
C ASP A 136 -12.79 15.74 19.37
N GLY A 137 -12.48 17.01 19.08
CA GLY A 137 -11.65 17.84 19.94
C GLY A 137 -10.13 17.72 19.70
N VAL A 138 -9.67 16.68 18.99
CA VAL A 138 -8.25 16.42 18.71
C VAL A 138 -7.86 17.02 17.37
N SER A 139 -6.74 17.76 17.36
CA SER A 139 -6.16 18.27 16.11
C SER A 139 -5.41 17.16 15.39
N CYS A 140 -5.84 16.80 14.19
CA CYS A 140 -5.27 15.72 13.40
C CYS A 140 -4.67 16.22 12.10
N VAL A 141 -3.56 15.60 11.67
CA VAL A 141 -3.17 15.57 10.27
C VAL A 141 -3.98 14.49 9.58
N THR A 142 -4.61 14.84 8.46
CA THR A 142 -5.54 13.96 7.74
C THR A 142 -5.17 13.87 6.28
N PHE A 143 -5.36 12.69 5.69
CA PHE A 143 -5.17 12.42 4.27
C PHE A 143 -6.02 11.20 3.89
N GLN A 144 -6.42 11.13 2.63
CA GLN A 144 -7.24 10.03 2.09
C GLN A 144 -6.69 9.71 0.70
N PRO A 145 -5.70 8.81 0.60
CA PRO A 145 -5.07 8.49 -0.67
C PRO A 145 -5.98 7.68 -1.59
N ASN A 146 -6.87 6.88 -1.00
CA ASN A 146 -7.87 6.08 -1.69
C ASN A 146 -9.22 6.14 -0.96
N THR A 147 -9.67 5.06 -0.32
CA THR A 147 -11.01 4.97 0.27
C THR A 147 -11.00 5.31 1.75
N ILE A 148 -10.01 4.85 2.50
CA ILE A 148 -9.90 5.05 3.95
C ILE A 148 -9.41 6.46 4.26
N PHE A 149 -10.16 7.17 5.10
CA PHE A 149 -9.76 8.47 5.63
C PHE A 149 -8.85 8.30 6.85
N TYR A 150 -7.60 8.72 6.72
CA TYR A 150 -6.63 8.66 7.80
C TYR A 150 -6.66 9.94 8.63
N ALA A 151 -6.60 9.79 9.94
CA ALA A 151 -6.45 10.88 10.89
C ALA A 151 -5.43 10.50 11.96
N VAL A 152 -4.39 11.31 12.11
CA VAL A 152 -3.32 11.08 13.09
C VAL A 152 -3.19 12.34 13.94
N ASP A 153 -3.23 12.21 15.27
CA ASP A 153 -3.04 13.34 16.19
C ASP A 153 -1.71 14.05 15.87
N VAL A 154 -1.76 15.36 15.62
CA VAL A 154 -0.58 16.18 15.29
C VAL A 154 0.47 16.21 16.38
N ASN A 155 0.08 15.94 17.64
CA ASN A 155 0.97 15.94 18.78
C ASN A 155 1.68 14.59 18.98
N SER A 156 1.17 13.52 18.38
CA SER A 156 1.80 12.20 18.40
C SER A 156 3.13 12.20 17.65
N ALA A 157 4.03 11.26 18.00
CA ALA A 157 5.32 11.12 17.31
C ALA A 157 5.13 10.88 15.80
N LEU A 158 4.19 10.01 15.43
CA LEU A 158 3.83 9.74 14.04
C LEU A 158 3.23 10.97 13.35
N GLY A 159 2.32 11.69 14.01
CA GLY A 159 1.71 12.90 13.46
C GLY A 159 2.73 14.01 13.18
N LYS A 160 3.75 14.16 14.04
CA LYS A 160 4.87 15.07 13.81
C LYS A 160 5.71 14.66 12.60
N GLN A 161 6.03 13.38 12.46
CA GLN A 161 6.75 12.84 11.31
C GLN A 161 5.98 13.05 10.00
N ILE A 162 4.69 12.68 9.97
CA ILE A 162 3.82 12.86 8.80
C ILE A 162 3.68 14.34 8.45
N SER A 163 3.50 15.21 9.45
CA SER A 163 3.39 16.65 9.24
C SER A 163 4.63 17.24 8.57
N ALA A 164 5.83 16.82 8.99
CA ALA A 164 7.10 17.27 8.41
C ALA A 164 7.44 16.62 7.06
N ALA A 165 6.99 15.39 6.81
CA ALA A 165 7.31 14.64 5.60
C ALA A 165 6.70 15.28 4.35
N LYS A 166 7.43 15.29 3.23
CA LYS A 166 6.90 15.80 1.95
C LYS A 166 6.18 14.74 1.11
N PHE A 167 6.46 13.48 1.42
CA PHE A 167 6.03 12.31 0.68
C PHE A 167 5.92 11.14 1.66
N GLY A 168 4.86 10.35 1.55
CA GLY A 168 4.63 9.16 2.36
C GLY A 168 4.21 7.99 1.47
N ILE A 169 4.90 6.86 1.59
CA ILE A 169 4.65 5.63 0.84
C ILE A 169 4.85 4.43 1.76
N VAL A 170 4.08 3.37 1.55
CA VAL A 170 4.26 2.09 2.25
C VAL A 170 4.68 1.03 1.25
N PHE A 171 5.93 0.57 1.34
CA PHE A 171 6.41 -0.57 0.58
C PHE A 171 5.93 -1.88 1.21
N HIS A 172 5.38 -2.77 0.38
CA HIS A 172 4.81 -4.04 0.83
C HIS A 172 5.23 -5.25 -0.02
N THR A 173 5.88 -5.03 -1.16
CA THR A 173 6.40 -6.11 -2.02
C THR A 173 7.83 -5.78 -2.47
N THR A 174 8.67 -6.81 -2.48
CA THR A 174 10.06 -6.75 -2.98
C THR A 174 10.20 -7.75 -4.13
N TYR A 175 10.87 -7.34 -5.20
CA TYR A 175 11.22 -8.14 -6.37
C TYR A 175 12.73 -8.32 -6.46
#